data_AF-A0A158K7T8-F1
#
_entry.id   AF-A0A158K7T8-F1
#
_cell.length_a   1.000
_cell.length_b   1.000
_cell.length_c   1.000
_cell.angle_alpha   90.00
_cell.angle_beta   90.00
_cell.angle_gamma   90.00
#
_symmetry.space_group_name_H-M   'P 1'
#
loop_
_entity.id
_entity.type
_entity.pdbx_description
1 polymer ?
#
loop_
_entity_poly.entity_id
_entity_poly.type
_entity_poly.pdbx_seq_one_letter_code
_entity_poly.pdbx_strand_id
1 'polypeptide(L)'
;MLGATLGDIGAELNHQWRYYMVRKLYIEDIVDGLCLDRGTAINEPNAWRWYRQRGAPWRIDPNRERPRVRVVVALARLEDIKRAFRD
;
A
#
# COMPACT_ATOMS: atom_id res chain seq x y z
N MET A 1 -4.05 7.05 35.15
CA MET A 1 -2.86 7.31 34.31
C MET A 1 -2.55 6.18 33.34
N LEU A 2 -2.59 4.89 33.72
CA LEU A 2 -2.29 3.76 32.80
C LEU A 2 -3.21 3.65 31.57
N GLY A 3 -4.50 3.96 31.70
CA GLY A 3 -5.46 3.86 30.59
C GLY A 3 -5.26 4.86 29.46
N ALA A 4 -4.74 6.06 29.76
CA ALA A 4 -4.44 7.08 28.75
C ALA A 4 -3.22 6.66 27.91
N THR A 5 -2.14 6.22 28.58
CA THR A 5 -0.91 5.74 27.92
C THR A 5 -1.16 4.51 27.04
N LEU A 6 -1.99 3.56 27.50
CA LEU A 6 -2.34 2.39 26.68
C LEU A 6 -3.24 2.75 25.49
N GLY A 7 -4.13 3.73 25.64
CA GLY A 7 -4.94 4.28 24.55
C GLY A 7 -4.08 4.92 23.46
N ASP A 8 -3.11 5.74 23.84
CA ASP A 8 -2.20 6.42 22.92
C ASP A 8 -1.29 5.44 22.16
N ILE A 9 -0.74 4.44 22.87
CA ILE A 9 0.03 3.35 22.25
C ILE A 9 -0.84 2.58 21.25
N GLY A 10 -2.07 2.24 21.62
CA GLY A 10 -2.99 1.54 20.73
C GLY A 10 -3.34 2.36 19.48
N ALA A 11 -3.54 3.67 19.63
CA ALA A 11 -3.81 4.57 18.51
C ALA A 11 -2.61 4.67 17.54
N GLU A 12 -1.40 4.80 18.08
CA GLU A 12 -0.18 4.86 17.28
C GLU A 12 0.08 3.54 16.54
N LEU A 13 -0.04 2.39 17.22
CA LEU A 13 0.11 1.08 16.60
C LEU A 13 -0.92 0.86 15.48
N ASN A 14 -2.16 1.30 15.68
CA ASN A 14 -3.19 1.24 14.63
C ASN A 14 -2.86 2.17 13.46
N HIS A 15 -2.33 3.37 13.72
CA HIS A 15 -1.91 4.29 12.67
C HIS A 15 -0.76 3.71 11.82
N GLN A 16 0.29 3.22 12.49
CA GLN A 16 1.45 2.55 11.88
C GLN A 16 1.03 1.33 11.06
N TRP A 17 0.16 0.49 11.61
CA TRP A 17 -0.36 -0.69 10.93
C TRP A 17 -1.14 -0.32 9.67
N ARG A 18 -2.02 0.69 9.74
CA ARG A 18 -2.76 1.19 8.58
C ARG A 18 -1.82 1.74 7.52
N TYR A 19 -0.84 2.54 7.91
CA TYR A 19 0.15 3.11 7.00
C TYR A 19 0.93 2.01 6.26
N TYR A 20 1.43 1.01 7.01
CA TYR A 20 2.14 -0.14 6.44
C TYR A 20 1.26 -0.91 5.43
N MET A 21 0.02 -1.21 5.81
CA MET A 21 -0.91 -1.96 4.95
C MET A 21 -1.25 -1.22 3.66
N VAL A 22 -1.52 0.09 3.74
CA VAL A 22 -1.80 0.94 2.57
C VAL A 22 -0.64 0.87 1.59
N ARG A 23 0.57 1.11 2.08
CA ARG A 23 1.77 1.15 1.23
C ARG A 23 2.07 -0.20 0.60
N LYS A 24 2.00 -1.28 1.39
CA LYS A 24 2.21 -2.66 0.88
C LYS A 24 1.23 -3.01 -0.23
N LEU A 25 -0.07 -2.83 0.02
CA LEU A 25 -1.12 -3.18 -0.94
C LEU A 25 -1.05 -2.35 -2.22
N TYR A 26 -0.72 -1.06 -2.10
CA TYR A 26 -0.54 -0.18 -3.24
C TYR A 26 0.62 -0.64 -4.14
N ILE A 27 1.78 -0.96 -3.56
CA ILE A 27 2.93 -1.48 -4.30
C ILE A 27 2.58 -2.82 -4.98
N GLU A 28 1.96 -3.74 -4.24
CA GLU A 28 1.53 -5.03 -4.76
C GLU A 28 0.56 -4.88 -5.93
N ASP A 29 -0.43 -3.99 -5.81
CA ASP A 29 -1.40 -3.71 -6.87
C ASP A 29 -0.76 -3.04 -8.10
N ILE A 30 0.24 -2.17 -7.92
CA ILE A 30 1.00 -1.59 -9.03
C ILE A 30 1.77 -2.70 -9.77
N VAL A 31 2.46 -3.56 -9.04
CA VAL A 31 3.26 -4.67 -9.60
C VAL A 31 2.37 -5.63 -10.41
N ASP A 32 1.21 -5.99 -9.85
CA ASP A 32 0.23 -6.84 -10.53
C ASP A 32 -0.49 -6.14 -11.68
N GLY A 33 -0.39 -4.80 -11.76
CA GLY A 33 -1.06 -4.00 -12.79
C GLY A 33 -2.55 -3.78 -12.53
N LEU A 34 -2.99 -4.00 -11.30
CA LEU A 34 -4.32 -3.64 -10.82
C LEU A 34 -4.41 -2.12 -10.60
N CYS A 35 -3.35 -1.52 -10.07
CA CYS A 35 -3.18 -0.07 -10.02
C CYS A 35 -2.36 0.39 -11.24
N LEU A 36 -2.84 1.43 -11.91
CA LEU A 36 -2.23 1.96 -13.14
C LEU A 36 -1.33 3.16 -12.89
N ASP A 37 -1.13 3.56 -11.64
CA ASP A 37 -0.26 4.69 -11.29
C ASP A 37 1.19 4.43 -11.72
N ARG A 38 1.83 5.49 -12.24
CA ARG A 38 3.21 5.48 -12.78
C ARG A 38 3.91 6.78 -12.44
N GLY A 39 5.25 6.74 -12.37
CA GLY A 39 6.08 7.93 -12.19
C GLY A 39 5.65 8.77 -10.97
N THR A 40 5.40 10.06 -11.17
CA THR A 40 4.98 11.00 -10.12
C THR A 40 3.61 10.71 -9.51
N ALA A 41 2.77 9.89 -10.18
CA ALA A 41 1.51 9.43 -9.60
C ALA A 41 1.72 8.38 -8.49
N ILE A 42 2.89 7.72 -8.43
CA ILE A 42 3.25 6.81 -7.34
C ILE A 42 3.67 7.67 -6.15
N ASN A 43 2.70 7.96 -5.27
CA ASN A 43 2.93 8.79 -4.09
C ASN A 43 1.97 8.41 -2.95
N GLU A 44 2.28 8.90 -1.75
CA GLU A 44 1.51 8.60 -0.54
C GLU A 44 0.03 9.03 -0.64
N PRO A 45 -0.32 10.26 -1.10
CA PRO A 45 -1.73 10.63 -1.29
C PRO A 45 -2.51 9.68 -2.19
N ASN A 46 -1.91 9.21 -3.29
CA ASN A 46 -2.54 8.27 -4.21
C ASN A 46 -2.62 6.87 -3.61
N ALA A 47 -1.64 6.42 -2.83
CA ALA A 47 -1.73 5.17 -2.07
C ALA A 47 -2.96 5.16 -1.16
N TRP A 48 -3.18 6.25 -0.39
CA TRP A 48 -4.37 6.39 0.46
C TRP A 48 -5.68 6.52 -0.32
N ARG A 49 -5.66 7.19 -1.49
CA ARG A 49 -6.82 7.28 -2.38
C ARG A 49 -7.20 5.90 -2.91
N TRP A 50 -6.22 5.15 -3.43
CA TRP A 50 -6.37 3.81 -3.96
C TRP A 50 -6.93 2.86 -2.91
N TYR A 51 -6.34 2.90 -1.72
CA TYR A 51 -6.80 2.15 -0.57
C TYR A 51 -8.26 2.48 -0.20
N ARG A 52 -8.62 3.77 -0.06
CA ARG A 52 -9.99 4.20 0.29
C ARG A 52 -11.04 3.72 -0.72
N GLN A 53 -10.72 3.68 -2.01
CA GLN A 53 -11.62 3.18 -3.05
C GLN A 53 -11.92 1.69 -2.90
N ARG A 54 -10.99 0.92 -2.32
CA ARG A 54 -11.13 -0.52 -2.09
C ARG A 54 -11.69 -0.86 -0.71
N GLY A 55 -12.03 0.16 0.10
CA GLY A 55 -12.59 -0.01 1.43
C GLY A 55 -11.51 -0.20 2.50
N ALA A 56 -11.74 -1.12 3.43
CA ALA A 56 -10.85 -1.35 4.58
C ALA A 56 -9.77 -2.39 4.28
N PRO A 57 -8.52 -2.26 4.80
CA PRO A 57 -7.38 -3.06 4.36
C PRO A 57 -7.46 -4.46 4.97
N TRP A 58 -8.09 -4.58 6.14
CA TRP A 58 -8.45 -5.83 6.79
C TRP A 58 -9.55 -6.60 6.06
N ARG A 59 -10.22 -5.99 5.06
CA ARG A 59 -11.16 -6.69 4.19
C ARG A 59 -10.52 -7.19 2.90
N ILE A 60 -9.28 -6.79 2.62
CA ILE A 60 -8.54 -7.28 1.47
C ILE A 60 -7.93 -8.61 1.88
N ASP A 61 -8.45 -9.68 1.30
CA ASP A 61 -7.91 -11.02 1.51
C ASP A 61 -6.45 -11.07 1.04
N PRO A 62 -5.48 -11.33 1.93
CA PRO A 62 -4.08 -11.47 1.53
C PRO A 62 -3.84 -12.63 0.56
N ASN A 63 -4.76 -13.61 0.51
CA ASN A 63 -4.73 -14.76 -0.40
C ASN A 63 -5.63 -14.58 -1.63
N ARG A 64 -6.14 -13.37 -1.88
CA ARG A 64 -6.93 -13.09 -3.09
C ARG A 64 -6.17 -13.53 -4.34
N GLU A 65 -6.90 -14.00 -5.33
CA GLU A 65 -6.31 -14.35 -6.62
C GLU A 65 -5.64 -13.12 -7.25
N ARG A 66 -4.35 -13.25 -7.59
CA ARG A 66 -3.55 -12.18 -8.17
C ARG A 66 -3.36 -12.44 -9.67
N PRO A 67 -3.50 -11.42 -10.54
CA PRO A 67 -3.23 -11.57 -11.96
C PRO A 67 -1.81 -12.09 -12.21
N ARG A 68 -1.67 -13.08 -13.10
CA ARG A 68 -0.35 -13.53 -13.54
C ARG A 68 0.25 -12.48 -14.46
N VAL A 69 1.23 -11.74 -13.94
CA VAL A 69 2.03 -10.79 -14.73
C VAL A 69 3.34 -11.42 -15.17
N ARG A 70 3.82 -11.06 -16.38
CA ARG A 70 5.15 -11.46 -16.83
C ARG A 70 6.21 -10.86 -15.90
N VAL A 71 7.21 -11.65 -15.51
CA VAL A 71 8.28 -11.23 -14.58
C VAL A 71 8.96 -9.94 -15.03
N VAL A 72 9.25 -9.80 -16.33
CA VAL A 72 9.88 -8.58 -16.88
C VAL A 72 9.02 -7.32 -16.67
N VAL A 73 7.68 -7.47 -16.75
CA VAL A 73 6.75 -6.36 -16.50
C VAL A 73 6.70 -6.02 -15.02
N ALA A 74 6.66 -7.02 -14.14
CA ALA A 74 6.71 -6.80 -12.70
C ALA A 74 8.00 -6.07 -12.27
N LEU A 75 9.15 -6.46 -12.84
CA LEU A 75 10.43 -5.82 -12.55
C LEU A 75 10.49 -4.36 -13.01
N ALA A 76 10.05 -4.06 -14.24
CA ALA A 76 9.99 -2.68 -14.74
C ALA A 76 9.13 -1.78 -13.83
N ARG A 77 8.00 -2.29 -13.35
CA ARG A 77 7.11 -1.56 -12.43
C ARG A 77 7.75 -1.35 -11.05
N LEU A 78 8.54 -2.31 -10.58
CA LEU A 78 9.28 -2.18 -9.33
C LEU A 78 10.38 -1.12 -9.44
N GLU A 79 11.03 -0.99 -10.60
CA GLU A 79 11.99 0.10 -10.85
C GLU A 79 11.32 1.47 -10.84
N ASP A 80 10.13 1.60 -11.43
CA ASP A 80 9.34 2.83 -11.37
C ASP A 80 8.98 3.22 -9.93
N ILE A 81 8.56 2.24 -9.11
CA ILE A 81 8.28 2.44 -7.68
C ILE A 81 9.54 2.91 -6.94
N LYS A 82 10.69 2.26 -7.19
CA LYS A 82 11.97 2.65 -6.57
C LYS A 82 12.38 4.06 -6.94
N ARG A 83 12.14 4.49 -8.18
CA ARG A 83 12.41 5.86 -8.62
C ARG A 83 11.50 6.85 -7.91
N ALA A 84 10.21 6.54 -7.80
CA ALA A 84 9.23 7.43 -7.18
C ALA A 84 9.44 7.67 -5.67
N PHE A 85 10.00 6.69 -4.95
CA PHE A 85 10.30 6.82 -3.51
C PHE A 85 11.79 7.11 -3.20
N ARG A 86 12.59 7.48 -4.21
CA ARG A 86 14.01 7.83 -4.04
C ARG A 86 14.25 9.32 -3.78
N ASP A 87 13.24 10.14 -4.02
CA ASP A 87 13.23 11.59 -3.76
C ASP A 87 12.61 11.89 -2.38
#